data_AF-A0A2P7S7H9-F1
#
_entry.id   AF-A0A2P7S7H9-F1
#
_cell.length_a   1.000
_cell.length_b   1.000
_cell.length_c   1.000
_cell.angle_alpha   90.00
_cell.angle_beta   90.00
_cell.angle_gamma   90.00
#
_symmetry.space_group_name_H-M   'P 1'
#
loop_
_entity.id
_entity.type
_entity.pdbx_description
1 polymer ?
#
loop_
_entity_poly.entity_id
_entity_poly.type
_entity_poly.pdbx_seq_one_letter_code
_entity_poly.pdbx_strand_id
1 'polypeptide(L)'
;MANPIRGLPRQVLEGRGGRSRRRWPGVSFPAAILLGAVLAATHASGQNAPVAVMVGGDAESDACGASAAVAAIATRLNVRSGPGPRHPVVDKLAAGSGITICEEKAEGPDGRWFGIVYGKAGQDCGTGTPAAVRSSYKGPCRSGWVSAAFVTGFRE
;
A
#
# COMPACT_ATOMS: atom_id res chain seq x y z
N MET A 1 52.43 -18.02 -5.52
CA MET A 1 52.29 -18.84 -4.29
C MET A 1 51.24 -19.90 -4.57
N ALA A 2 51.60 -21.16 -4.35
CA ALA A 2 50.85 -22.35 -4.74
C ALA A 2 49.84 -22.78 -3.64
N ASN A 3 48.64 -23.19 -4.10
CA ASN A 3 47.80 -24.35 -3.73
C ASN A 3 47.72 -24.84 -2.27
N PRO A 4 46.55 -25.33 -1.80
CA PRO A 4 46.31 -26.76 -2.03
C PRO A 4 44.86 -27.19 -2.38
N ILE A 5 44.85 -28.32 -3.10
CA ILE A 5 43.73 -29.18 -3.53
C ILE A 5 43.35 -30.14 -2.39
N ARG A 6 42.14 -30.72 -2.54
CA ARG A 6 41.66 -32.05 -2.06
C ARG A 6 40.70 -31.91 -0.88
N GLY A 7 39.55 -32.59 -0.85
CA GLY A 7 38.99 -33.60 -1.72
C GLY A 7 37.65 -34.03 -1.10
N LEU A 8 36.70 -34.44 -1.93
CA LEU A 8 35.50 -35.14 -1.47
C LEU A 8 35.91 -36.47 -0.82
N PRO A 9 35.15 -36.92 0.19
CA PRO A 9 34.53 -38.22 0.00
C PRO A 9 33.11 -38.38 0.57
N ARG A 10 32.33 -39.12 -0.22
CA ARG A 10 31.43 -40.24 0.15
C ARG A 10 30.38 -40.02 1.25
N GLN A 11 29.14 -39.98 0.76
CA GLN A 11 27.98 -40.69 1.31
C GLN A 11 28.37 -41.97 2.04
N VAL A 12 27.84 -42.23 3.24
CA VAL A 12 27.53 -43.58 3.74
C VAL A 12 26.73 -43.53 5.06
N LEU A 13 25.62 -44.27 5.02
CA LEU A 13 24.95 -45.05 6.07
C LEU A 13 23.91 -44.42 7.02
N GLU A 14 22.69 -44.94 6.79
CA GLU A 14 21.63 -45.30 7.72
C GLU A 14 21.66 -44.80 9.17
N GLY A 15 20.63 -44.02 9.51
CA GLY A 15 20.06 -43.92 10.86
C GLY A 15 18.61 -44.41 10.86
N ARG A 16 18.41 -45.70 11.14
CA ARG A 16 17.11 -46.30 11.49
C ARG A 16 16.65 -45.81 12.87
N GLY A 17 15.36 -45.51 13.00
CA GLY A 17 14.64 -45.51 14.28
C GLY A 17 13.65 -44.35 14.37
N GLY A 18 12.39 -44.50 14.72
CA GLY A 18 11.59 -45.68 15.01
C GLY A 18 10.14 -45.23 14.83
N ARG A 19 9.42 -45.92 13.93
CA ARG A 19 8.03 -45.63 13.65
C ARG A 19 7.21 -46.16 14.83
N SER A 20 6.86 -45.25 15.75
CA SER A 20 5.98 -45.51 16.89
C SER A 20 4.62 -46.01 16.37
N ARG A 21 4.47 -47.33 16.31
CA ARG A 21 3.21 -48.01 16.05
C ARG A 21 2.43 -48.03 17.36
N ARG A 22 1.61 -47.00 17.61
CA ARG A 22 0.56 -47.09 18.62
C ARG A 22 -0.51 -48.06 18.09
N ARG A 23 -0.53 -49.25 18.69
CA ARG A 23 -1.51 -50.30 18.47
C ARG A 23 -2.79 -49.90 19.20
N TRP A 24 -3.77 -49.38 18.48
CA TRP A 24 -5.12 -49.17 19.00
C TRP A 24 -5.95 -50.43 18.73
N PRO A 25 -6.58 -51.05 19.74
CA PRO A 25 -7.41 -52.24 19.53
C PRO A 25 -8.68 -51.85 18.75
N GLY A 26 -9.11 -52.79 17.92
CA GLY A 26 -10.09 -52.59 16.87
C GLY A 26 -11.45 -52.12 17.36
N VAL A 27 -11.95 -51.10 16.66
CA VAL A 27 -13.38 -50.87 16.51
C VAL A 27 -13.63 -50.80 15.01
N SER A 28 -14.29 -51.83 14.49
CA SER A 28 -14.77 -51.89 13.11
C SER A 28 -15.91 -50.90 12.95
N PHE A 29 -15.66 -49.77 12.28
CA PHE A 29 -16.73 -48.90 11.79
C PHE A 29 -16.98 -49.21 10.32
N PRO A 30 -18.18 -49.70 9.94
CA PRO A 30 -18.51 -49.94 8.55
C PRO A 30 -18.84 -48.62 7.84
N ALA A 31 -18.41 -48.55 6.58
CA ALA A 31 -19.02 -47.86 5.44
C ALA A 31 -19.49 -46.39 5.59
N ALA A 32 -18.69 -45.53 4.97
CA ALA A 32 -19.11 -44.56 3.95
C ALA A 32 -20.19 -43.52 4.32
N ILE A 33 -19.74 -42.31 4.70
CA ILE A 33 -20.23 -41.04 4.13
C ILE A 33 -19.04 -40.05 4.13
N LEU A 34 -18.35 -39.90 3.00
CA LEU A 34 -17.43 -38.76 2.79
C LEU A 34 -18.24 -37.55 2.31
N LEU A 35 -18.97 -36.89 3.22
CA LEU A 35 -19.31 -35.48 3.04
C LEU A 35 -18.15 -34.65 3.59
N GLY A 36 -17.07 -34.56 2.80
CA GLY A 36 -16.04 -33.55 3.02
C GLY A 36 -16.64 -32.18 2.68
N ALA A 37 -17.17 -31.48 3.68
CA ALA A 37 -17.59 -30.09 3.54
C ALA A 37 -16.36 -29.25 3.14
N VAL A 38 -16.31 -28.84 1.87
CA VAL A 38 -15.30 -27.89 1.40
C VAL A 38 -15.66 -26.53 2.00
N LEU A 39 -15.03 -26.19 3.12
CA LEU A 39 -15.02 -24.83 3.65
C LEU A 39 -14.23 -23.95 2.66
N ALA A 40 -14.95 -23.37 1.69
CA ALA A 40 -14.41 -22.28 0.89
C ALA A 40 -14.17 -21.09 1.82
N ALA A 41 -12.94 -20.92 2.31
CA ALA A 41 -12.52 -19.71 3.00
C ALA A 41 -12.56 -18.56 1.98
N THR A 42 -13.65 -17.79 1.98
CA THR A 42 -13.75 -16.56 1.20
C THR A 42 -12.74 -15.55 1.78
N HIS A 43 -11.62 -15.37 1.10
CA HIS A 43 -10.69 -14.28 1.39
C HIS A 43 -11.32 -12.98 0.89
N ALA A 44 -12.18 -12.36 1.70
CA ALA A 44 -12.58 -10.98 1.50
C ALA A 44 -11.44 -10.05 1.98
N SER A 45 -10.30 -10.10 1.31
CA SER A 45 -9.30 -9.05 1.44
C SER A 45 -9.90 -7.83 0.74
N GLY A 46 -10.38 -6.86 1.52
CA GLY A 46 -10.87 -5.59 0.98
C GLY A 46 -9.79 -4.98 0.08
N GLN A 47 -9.98 -5.06 -1.23
CA GLN A 47 -8.95 -4.70 -2.21
C GLN A 47 -8.62 -3.20 -2.23
N ASN A 48 -9.33 -2.39 -1.43
CA ASN A 48 -9.20 -0.93 -1.43
C ASN A 48 -8.96 -0.40 -0.01
N ALA A 49 -8.01 -1.00 0.71
CA ALA A 49 -7.55 -0.48 1.99
C ALA A 49 -7.04 0.98 1.82
N PRO A 50 -7.16 1.83 2.85
CA PRO A 50 -6.62 3.19 2.78
C PRO A 50 -5.10 3.18 2.50
N VAL A 51 -4.68 4.00 1.56
CA VAL A 51 -3.27 4.22 1.20
C VAL A 51 -2.89 5.60 1.74
N ALA A 52 -1.97 5.65 2.69
CA ALA A 52 -1.50 6.91 3.23
C ALA A 52 -0.72 7.71 2.17
N VAL A 53 -0.91 9.03 2.15
CA VAL A 53 -0.04 9.93 1.39
C VAL A 53 1.32 10.01 2.07
N MET A 54 2.38 9.90 1.29
CA MET A 54 3.77 9.87 1.70
C MET A 54 4.43 11.21 1.38
N VAL A 55 5.15 11.76 2.36
CA VAL A 55 5.87 13.04 2.29
C VAL A 55 7.36 12.82 2.59
N GLY A 56 8.19 13.79 2.19
CA GLY A 56 9.64 13.75 2.35
C GLY A 56 10.32 12.73 1.44
N GLY A 57 11.55 12.40 1.78
CA GLY A 57 12.47 11.56 0.99
C GLY A 57 13.71 12.31 0.52
N ASP A 58 13.81 13.60 0.83
CA ASP A 58 14.96 14.45 0.51
C ASP A 58 15.24 15.39 1.69
N ALA A 59 16.52 15.55 2.03
CA ALA A 59 16.94 16.32 3.21
C ALA A 59 17.00 17.83 2.97
N GLU A 60 17.00 18.25 1.71
CA GLU A 60 17.24 19.63 1.29
C GLU A 60 15.98 20.25 0.65
N SER A 61 15.08 19.42 0.13
CA SER A 61 13.85 19.81 -0.55
C SER A 61 12.63 19.72 0.37
N ASP A 62 11.63 20.55 0.10
CA ASP A 62 10.34 20.51 0.78
C ASP A 62 9.74 19.10 0.85
N ALA A 63 9.04 18.79 1.96
CA ALA A 63 8.41 17.49 2.15
C ALA A 63 7.37 17.13 1.05
N CYS A 64 6.85 18.12 0.33
CA CYS A 64 6.00 17.92 -0.84
C CYS A 64 6.53 18.75 -2.02
N GLY A 65 6.45 18.21 -3.23
CA GLY A 65 7.18 18.74 -4.38
C GLY A 65 6.50 19.83 -5.18
N ALA A 66 5.21 20.11 -4.95
CA ALA A 66 4.52 21.19 -5.67
C ALA A 66 3.26 21.68 -4.95
N SER A 67 2.86 22.92 -5.21
CA SER A 67 1.54 23.47 -4.88
C SER A 67 0.68 23.58 -6.14
N ALA A 68 -0.63 23.33 -6.04
CA ALA A 68 -1.55 23.38 -7.16
C ALA A 68 -2.96 23.80 -6.72
N ALA A 69 -3.89 23.88 -7.67
CA ALA A 69 -5.29 24.17 -7.42
C ALA A 69 -6.23 23.18 -8.14
N VAL A 70 -7.38 22.91 -7.51
CA VAL A 70 -8.46 22.15 -8.13
C VAL A 70 -9.05 22.95 -9.31
N ALA A 71 -9.14 22.33 -10.48
CA ALA A 71 -9.62 22.97 -11.69
C ALA A 71 -11.05 23.54 -11.54
N ALA A 72 -11.31 24.70 -12.14
CA ALA A 72 -12.62 25.37 -12.08
C ALA A 72 -13.77 24.59 -12.73
N ILE A 73 -13.44 23.66 -13.63
CA ILE A 73 -14.40 22.80 -14.34
C ILE A 73 -14.96 21.66 -13.47
N ALA A 74 -14.36 21.36 -12.32
CA ALA A 74 -14.88 20.38 -11.38
C ALA A 74 -15.80 21.09 -10.37
N THR A 75 -17.12 20.84 -10.43
CA THR A 75 -18.06 21.40 -9.43
C THR A 75 -17.65 20.99 -8.01
N ARG A 76 -17.21 19.75 -7.81
CA ARG A 76 -16.41 19.27 -6.67
C ARG A 76 -15.51 18.10 -7.07
N LEU A 77 -14.24 18.11 -6.67
CA LEU A 77 -13.29 17.02 -6.87
C LEU A 77 -13.33 16.03 -5.70
N ASN A 78 -13.50 14.74 -5.97
CA ASN A 78 -13.47 13.70 -4.93
C ASN A 78 -12.03 13.48 -4.44
N VAL A 79 -11.86 13.51 -3.13
CA VAL A 79 -10.66 13.01 -2.44
C VAL A 79 -10.95 11.59 -1.98
N ARG A 80 -10.08 10.65 -2.32
CA ARG A 80 -10.25 9.22 -2.04
C ARG A 80 -9.23 8.72 -1.02
N SER A 81 -9.55 7.61 -0.38
CA SER A 81 -8.68 6.94 0.59
C SER A 81 -7.44 6.30 -0.04
N GLY A 82 -7.40 6.18 -1.36
CA GLY A 82 -6.29 5.63 -2.13
C GLY A 82 -6.39 6.01 -3.60
N PRO A 83 -5.32 5.79 -4.36
CA PRO A 83 -5.29 6.03 -5.80
C PRO A 83 -6.27 5.11 -6.52
N GLY A 84 -7.15 5.66 -7.34
CA GLY A 84 -8.06 4.88 -8.19
C GLY A 84 -9.54 5.02 -7.82
N PRO A 85 -10.44 4.73 -8.77
CA PRO A 85 -11.87 4.93 -8.61
C PRO A 85 -12.51 3.95 -7.61
N ARG A 86 -11.85 2.83 -7.31
CA ARG A 86 -12.33 1.78 -6.40
C ARG A 86 -12.11 2.14 -4.92
N HIS A 87 -11.21 3.08 -4.62
CA HIS A 87 -11.02 3.56 -3.25
C HIS A 87 -12.18 4.47 -2.82
N PRO A 88 -12.76 4.27 -1.61
CA PRO A 88 -13.83 5.12 -1.09
C PRO A 88 -13.50 6.62 -1.14
N VAL A 89 -14.51 7.44 -1.42
CA VAL A 89 -14.42 8.90 -1.29
C VAL A 89 -14.45 9.25 0.20
N VAL A 90 -13.46 10.03 0.65
CA VAL A 90 -13.30 10.46 2.05
C VAL A 90 -13.56 11.96 2.22
N ASP A 91 -13.47 12.75 1.15
CA ASP A 91 -13.81 14.17 1.15
C ASP A 91 -14.11 14.68 -0.28
N LYS A 92 -14.54 15.94 -0.39
CA LYS A 92 -14.77 16.65 -1.65
C LYS A 92 -14.22 18.08 -1.59
N LEU A 93 -13.41 18.44 -2.56
CA LEU A 93 -12.84 19.79 -2.70
C LEU A 93 -13.65 20.62 -3.70
N ALA A 94 -13.88 21.89 -3.39
CA ALA A 94 -14.47 22.83 -4.33
C ALA A 94 -13.45 23.23 -5.40
N ALA A 95 -13.95 23.66 -6.56
CA ALA A 95 -13.14 24.37 -7.55
C ALA A 95 -12.30 25.50 -6.91
N GLY A 96 -11.05 25.64 -7.35
CA GLY A 96 -10.13 26.65 -6.84
C GLY A 96 -9.53 26.36 -5.46
N SER A 97 -9.88 25.24 -4.81
CA SER A 97 -9.24 24.84 -3.56
C SER A 97 -7.73 24.67 -3.77
N GLY A 98 -6.92 25.35 -2.95
CA GLY A 98 -5.48 25.15 -2.92
C GLY A 98 -5.14 23.78 -2.32
N ILE A 99 -4.21 23.09 -2.97
CA ILE A 99 -3.73 21.76 -2.56
C ILE A 99 -2.20 21.72 -2.69
N THR A 100 -1.55 20.90 -1.87
CA THR A 100 -0.13 20.59 -2.02
C THR A 100 0.02 19.15 -2.49
N ILE A 101 0.80 18.92 -3.54
CA ILE A 101 1.07 17.62 -4.14
C ILE A 101 2.35 17.05 -3.52
N CYS A 102 2.25 15.88 -2.91
CA CYS A 102 3.34 15.25 -2.18
C CYS A 102 3.87 13.99 -2.86
N GLU A 103 3.03 13.34 -3.68
CA GLU A 103 3.45 12.21 -4.49
C GLU A 103 2.52 11.98 -5.68
N GLU A 104 3.01 11.21 -6.63
CA GLU A 104 2.24 10.70 -7.75
C GLU A 104 2.28 9.17 -7.76
N LYS A 105 1.15 8.54 -8.09
CA LYS A 105 1.07 7.12 -8.42
C LYS A 105 0.32 6.95 -9.74
N ALA A 106 0.86 6.13 -10.63
CA ALA A 106 0.17 5.68 -11.83
C ALA A 106 -0.51 4.34 -11.51
N GLU A 107 -1.84 4.31 -11.50
CA GLU A 107 -2.58 3.08 -11.22
C GLU A 107 -3.43 2.65 -12.42
N GLY A 108 -2.96 1.60 -13.09
CA GLY A 108 -3.71 0.88 -14.12
C GLY A 108 -4.22 1.76 -15.27
N PRO A 109 -5.30 1.35 -15.97
CA PRO A 109 -5.91 2.16 -17.02
C PRO A 109 -6.60 3.43 -16.49
N ASP A 110 -6.78 3.54 -15.16
CA ASP A 110 -7.54 4.60 -14.49
C ASP A 110 -6.73 5.90 -14.31
N GLY A 111 -5.49 5.93 -14.79
CA GLY A 111 -4.67 7.13 -14.93
C GLY A 111 -3.82 7.48 -13.72
N ARG A 112 -3.29 8.71 -13.74
CA ARG A 112 -2.41 9.23 -12.68
C ARG A 112 -3.21 9.78 -11.52
N TRP A 113 -2.70 9.55 -10.31
CA TRP A 113 -3.29 10.01 -9.06
C TRP A 113 -2.25 10.76 -8.23
N PHE A 114 -2.66 11.89 -7.68
CA PHE A 114 -1.85 12.67 -6.77
C PHE A 114 -2.23 12.39 -5.33
N GLY A 115 -1.23 12.09 -4.51
CA GLY A 115 -1.33 12.15 -3.06
C GLY A 115 -1.19 13.62 -2.63
N ILE A 116 -2.25 14.16 -2.05
CA ILE A 116 -2.34 15.58 -1.71
C ILE A 116 -2.49 15.81 -0.22
N VAL A 117 -2.02 16.97 0.24
CA VAL A 117 -2.30 17.55 1.55
C VAL A 117 -3.09 18.84 1.34
N TYR A 118 -4.12 19.06 2.15
CA TYR A 118 -5.01 20.22 2.02
C TYR A 118 -5.63 20.61 3.38
N GLY A 119 -5.83 21.91 3.56
CA GLY A 119 -6.32 22.50 4.81
C GLY A 119 -7.17 23.74 4.56
N LYS A 120 -7.39 24.55 5.60
CA LYS A 120 -7.99 25.87 5.44
C LYS A 120 -7.01 26.79 4.69
N ALA A 121 -7.54 27.81 4.00
CA ALA A 121 -6.70 28.81 3.36
C ALA A 121 -5.76 29.46 4.39
N GLY A 122 -4.45 29.51 4.07
CA GLY A 122 -3.42 30.06 4.96
C GLY A 122 -3.02 29.17 6.14
N GLN A 123 -3.57 27.96 6.27
CA GLN A 123 -3.14 27.01 7.29
C GLN A 123 -1.78 26.41 6.92
N ASP A 124 -0.83 26.44 7.85
CA ASP A 124 0.42 25.70 7.70
C ASP A 124 0.17 24.19 7.86
N CYS A 125 0.52 23.43 6.84
CA CYS A 125 0.38 21.98 6.79
C CYS A 125 1.70 21.23 7.03
N GLY A 126 2.82 21.93 7.26
CA GLY A 126 4.14 21.33 7.44
C GLY A 126 4.68 20.63 6.19
N THR A 127 4.21 21.03 5.00
CA THR A 127 4.60 20.42 3.72
C THR A 127 5.80 21.09 3.06
N GLY A 128 6.13 22.32 3.48
CA GLY A 128 7.25 23.12 2.96
C GLY A 128 8.50 23.07 3.85
N THR A 129 8.62 22.07 4.73
CA THR A 129 9.83 21.86 5.53
C THR A 129 10.54 20.62 5.02
N PRO A 130 11.87 20.64 4.81
CA PRO A 130 12.59 19.47 4.37
C PRO A 130 12.46 18.27 5.31
N ALA A 131 12.33 17.08 4.72
CA ALA A 131 12.12 15.85 5.46
C ALA A 131 12.87 14.69 4.78
N ALA A 132 14.06 14.38 5.30
CA ALA A 132 14.95 13.35 4.73
C ALA A 132 14.30 11.96 4.66
N VAL A 133 13.47 11.62 5.65
CA VAL A 133 12.84 10.30 5.73
C VAL A 133 11.47 10.34 5.07
N ARG A 134 11.29 9.50 4.04
CA ARG A 134 9.98 9.30 3.42
C ARG A 134 9.03 8.61 4.38
N SER A 135 7.92 9.25 4.72
CA SER A 135 6.98 8.74 5.72
C SER A 135 5.54 9.14 5.42
N SER A 136 4.58 8.42 6.00
CA SER A 136 3.16 8.76 5.92
C SER A 136 2.92 10.16 6.52
N TYR A 137 2.11 10.97 5.87
CA TYR A 137 1.73 12.28 6.41
C TYR A 137 0.98 12.14 7.74
N LYS A 138 1.47 12.84 8.77
CA LYS A 138 0.90 12.91 10.12
C LYS A 138 0.68 14.34 10.60
N GLY A 139 0.75 15.30 9.68
CA GLY A 139 0.62 16.73 9.99
C GLY A 139 -0.82 17.14 10.31
N PRO A 140 -1.04 18.44 10.58
CA PRO A 140 -2.31 18.96 11.09
C PRO A 140 -3.42 19.07 10.03
N CYS A 141 -3.09 18.91 8.75
CA CYS A 141 -4.03 19.03 7.65
C CYS A 141 -4.65 17.68 7.24
N ARG A 142 -5.60 17.72 6.30
CA ARG A 142 -6.17 16.51 5.72
C ARG A 142 -5.30 16.04 4.55
N SER A 143 -5.39 14.76 4.23
CA SER A 143 -4.70 14.18 3.09
C SER A 143 -5.56 13.13 2.38
N GLY A 144 -5.21 12.81 1.14
CA GLY A 144 -5.86 11.76 0.36
C GLY A 144 -5.47 11.83 -1.11
N TRP A 145 -6.23 11.14 -1.95
CA TRP A 145 -5.88 10.92 -3.34
C TRP A 145 -6.89 11.55 -4.30
N VAL A 146 -6.38 12.28 -5.30
CA VAL A 146 -7.20 12.89 -6.35
C VAL A 146 -6.70 12.49 -7.73
N SER A 147 -7.62 12.43 -8.70
CA SER A 147 -7.23 12.18 -10.09
C SER A 147 -6.49 13.39 -10.65
N ALA A 148 -5.32 13.14 -11.27
CA ALA A 148 -4.48 14.19 -11.85
C ALA A 148 -5.19 14.98 -12.96
N ALA A 149 -6.22 14.39 -13.59
CA ALA A 149 -6.99 15.02 -14.66
C ALA A 149 -7.74 16.30 -14.22
N PHE A 150 -7.88 16.54 -12.92
CA PHE A 150 -8.61 17.69 -12.38
C PHE A 150 -7.72 18.65 -11.57
N VAL A 151 -6.41 18.51 -11.66
CA VAL A 151 -5.43 19.36 -10.98
C VAL A 151 -4.75 20.28 -11.98
N THR A 152 -4.68 21.57 -11.65
CA THR A 152 -4.19 22.64 -12.53
C THR A 152 -3.36 23.65 -11.75
N GLY A 153 -2.67 24.55 -12.45
CA GLY A 153 -2.00 25.71 -11.83
C GLY A 153 -0.83 25.33 -10.91
N PHE A 154 0.03 24.42 -11.38
CA PHE A 154 1.21 23.96 -10.67
C PHE A 154 2.20 25.12 -10.41
N ARG A 155 2.75 25.14 -9.19
CA ARG A 155 3.91 25.95 -8.80
C ARG A 155 4.86 25.06 -8.02
N GLU A 156 6.14 25.19 -8.33
CA GLU A 156 7.26 24.53 -7.67
C GLU A 156 7.78 25.41 -6.53
#